data_AF-A0A3M1Z8D4-F1
#
_entry.id   AF-A0A3M1Z8D4-F1
#
_cell.length_a   1.000
_cell.length_b   1.000
_cell.length_c   1.000
_cell.angle_alpha   90.00
_cell.angle_beta   90.00
_cell.angle_gamma   90.00
#
_symmetry.space_group_name_H-M   'P 1'
#
loop_
_entity.id
_entity.type
_entity.pdbx_description
1 polymer ?
#
loop_
_entity_poly.entity_id
_entity_poly.type
_entity_poly.pdbx_seq_one_letter_code
_entity_poly.pdbx_strand_id
1 'polypeptide(L)' 'MIATGQYVGRYKITGELGQGGMATVYSAIDERLDRPVAIKIMHRNFLEAEDFITRFEREARIIARLEHPNIVP' A
#
# COMPACT_ATOMS: atom_id res chain seq x y z
N MET A 1 8.79 9.84 -5.48
CA MET A 1 9.12 8.57 -4.80
C MET A 1 9.26 8.85 -3.32
N ILE A 2 8.90 7.88 -2.47
CA ILE A 2 9.06 8.00 -1.01
C ILE A 2 10.39 7.38 -0.62
N ALA A 3 11.21 8.12 0.12
CA ALA A 3 12.54 7.67 0.52
C ALA A 3 12.50 6.78 1.77
N THR A 4 13.46 5.87 1.90
CA THR A 4 13.69 5.11 3.13
C THR A 4 13.86 6.06 4.32
N GLY A 5 13.22 5.73 5.45
CA GLY A 5 13.19 6.54 6.66
C GLY A 5 12.09 7.61 6.69
N GLN A 6 11.41 7.88 5.58
CA GLN A 6 10.22 8.74 5.57
C GLN A 6 9.01 8.03 6.18
N TYR A 7 8.07 8.83 6.69
CA TYR A 7 6.82 8.34 7.25
C TYR A 7 5.66 8.58 6.31
N VAL A 8 4.80 7.57 6.18
CA VAL A 8 3.46 7.68 5.59
C VAL A 8 2.46 7.44 6.71
N GLY A 9 1.88 8.53 7.22
CA GLY A 9 1.11 8.45 8.47
C GLY A 9 1.98 7.92 9.60
N ARG A 10 1.61 6.76 10.17
CA ARG A 10 2.35 6.11 11.26
C ARG A 10 3.42 5.12 10.81
N TYR A 11 3.51 4.85 9.51
CA TYR A 11 4.35 3.78 9.00
C TYR A 11 5.68 4.34 8.49
N LYS A 12 6.78 3.77 8.98
CA LYS A 12 8.13 4.15 8.56
C LYS A 12 8.55 3.33 7.35
N ILE A 13 8.79 3.98 6.21
CA ILE A 13 9.22 3.31 4.99
C ILE A 13 10.64 2.75 5.16
N THR A 14 10.82 1.48 4.82
CA THR A 14 12.12 0.79 4.83
C THR A 14 12.69 0.62 3.43
N GLY A 15 11.85 0.61 2.39
CA GLY A 15 12.30 0.51 1.00
C GLY A 15 11.14 0.33 0.03
N GLU A 16 11.47 0.26 -1.26
CA GLU A 16 10.54 -0.11 -2.32
C GLU A 16 10.54 -1.64 -2.50
N LEU A 17 9.36 -2.24 -2.60
CA LEU A 17 9.19 -3.66 -2.90
C LEU A 17 8.92 -3.91 -4.40
N GLY A 18 8.27 -2.95 -5.06
CA GLY A 18 8.10 -3.00 -6.50
C GLY A 18 7.14 -1.94 -7.03
N GLN A 19 7.26 -1.69 -8.32
CA GLN A 19 6.45 -0.73 -9.05
C GLN A 19 5.60 -1.43 -10.11
N GLY A 20 4.30 -1.16 -10.07
CA GLY A 20 3.36 -1.55 -11.12
C GLY A 20 2.89 -0.35 -11.93
N GLY A 21 1.93 -0.58 -12.83
CA GLY A 21 1.39 0.49 -13.67
C GLY A 21 0.64 1.59 -12.89
N MET A 22 -0.13 1.24 -11.87
CA MET A 22 -1.00 2.17 -11.13
C MET A 22 -0.39 2.65 -9.79
N ALA A 23 0.47 1.85 -9.19
CA ALA A 23 0.90 2.03 -7.81
C ALA A 23 2.31 1.47 -7.59
N THR A 24 2.96 1.98 -6.55
CA THR A 24 4.20 1.43 -5.99
C THR A 24 3.92 0.81 -4.63
N VAL A 25 4.49 -0.35 -4.38
CA VAL A 25 4.43 -1.02 -3.08
C VAL A 25 5.74 -0.78 -2.34
N TYR A 26 5.64 -0.31 -1.10
CA TYR A 26 6.76 -0.05 -0.22
C TYR A 26 6.75 -1.02 0.96
N SER A 27 7.93 -1.44 1.41
CA SER A 27 8.07 -2.08 2.71
C SER A 27 8.12 -0.99 3.78
N ALA A 28 7.49 -1.25 4.92
CA ALA A 28 7.47 -0.33 6.04
C ALA A 28 7.38 -1.06 7.38
N ILE A 29 7.60 -0.35 8.48
CA ILE A 29 7.33 -0.80 9.84
C ILE A 29 6.14 -0.03 10.40
N ASP A 30 5.15 -0.75 10.93
CA ASP A 30 4.15 -0.16 11.83
C ASP A 30 4.73 -0.13 13.25
N GLU A 31 5.29 1.01 13.64
CA GLU A 31 5.99 1.15 14.93
C GLU A 31 5.06 0.97 16.14
N ARG A 32 3.73 1.07 15.97
CA ARG A 32 2.78 0.83 17.07
C ARG A 32 2.57 -0.64 17.37
N LEU A 33 2.62 -1.47 16.33
CA LEU A 33 2.40 -2.91 16.42
C LEU A 33 3.71 -3.70 16.34
N ASP A 34 4.83 -2.99 16.20
CA ASP A 34 6.18 -3.53 16.01
C ASP A 34 6.23 -4.64 14.95
N ARG A 35 5.64 -4.37 13.78
CA ARG A 35 5.55 -5.36 12.70
C ARG A 35 5.87 -4.79 11.33
N PRO A 36 6.48 -5.58 10.43
CA PRO A 36 6.62 -5.20 9.04
C PRO A 36 5.26 -5.19 8.32
N VAL A 37 5.08 -4.23 7.43
CA VAL A 37 3.87 -4.08 6.59
C VAL A 37 4.25 -3.70 5.17
N ALA A 38 3.37 -3.98 4.22
CA ALA A 38 3.45 -3.47 2.84
C ALA A 38 2.46 -2.32 2.66
N ILE A 39 2.90 -1.23 2.00
CA ILE A 39 2.06 -0.06 1.72
C ILE A 39 1.99 0.14 0.22
N LYS A 40 0.80 -0.03 -0.35
CA LYS A 40 0.51 0.22 -1.77
C LYS A 40 0.05 1.67 -1.92
N ILE A 41 0.79 2.47 -2.69
CA ILE A 41 0.53 3.91 -2.90
C ILE A 41 0.29 4.16 -4.38
N MET A 42 -0.88 4.72 -4.71
CA MET A 42 -1.25 5.08 -6.08
C MET A 42 -0.37 6.20 -6.62
N HIS A 43 0.00 6.14 -7.91
CA HIS A 43 0.73 7.22 -8.57
C HIS A 43 -0.20 8.41 -8.82
N ARG A 44 0.32 9.63 -8.68
CA ARG A 44 -0.47 10.87 -8.80
C ARG A 44 -1.24 10.98 -10.12
N ASN A 45 -0.67 10.46 -11.21
CA ASN A 45 -1.26 10.54 -12.54
C ASN A 45 -2.57 9.75 -12.69
N PHE A 46 -2.91 8.87 -11.74
CA PHE A 46 -4.17 8.13 -11.74
C PHE A 46 -5.21 8.69 -10.77
N LEU A 47 -4.88 9.77 -10.02
CA LEU A 47 -5.80 10.38 -9.07
C LEU A 47 -6.93 11.18 -9.75
N GLU A 48 -6.77 11.56 -11.01
CA GLU A 48 -7.82 12.28 -11.77
C GLU A 48 -8.75 11.33 -12.53
N ALA A 49 -8.40 10.05 -12.60
CA ALA A 49 -9.18 9.04 -13.31
C ALA A 49 -10.01 8.22 -12.31
N GLU A 50 -11.28 8.58 -12.17
CA GLU A 50 -12.23 8.01 -11.20
C GLU A 50 -12.28 6.47 -11.22
N ASP A 51 -12.10 5.86 -12.40
CA ASP A 51 -12.05 4.40 -12.56
C ASP A 51 -10.93 3.75 -11.75
N PHE A 52 -9.75 4.37 -11.67
CA PHE A 52 -8.61 3.80 -10.95
C PHE A 52 -8.77 3.95 -9.44
N ILE A 53 -9.29 5.09 -8.98
CA ILE A 53 -9.65 5.29 -7.57
C ILE A 53 -10.68 4.24 -7.16
N THR A 54 -11.76 4.10 -7.94
CA THR A 54 -12.84 3.14 -7.66
C THR A 54 -12.32 1.71 -7.59
N ARG A 55 -11.44 1.31 -8.54
CA ARG A 55 -10.83 -0.03 -8.52
C ARG A 55 -9.93 -0.22 -7.31
N PHE A 56 -9.12 0.77 -6.97
CA PHE A 56 -8.22 0.70 -5.81
C PHE A 56 -8.99 0.55 -4.50
N GLU A 57 -10.05 1.34 -4.30
CA GLU A 57 -10.92 1.20 -3.14
C GLU A 57 -11.60 -0.17 -3.10
N ARG A 58 -12.08 -0.65 -4.26
CA ARG A 58 -12.73 -1.95 -4.35
C ARG A 58 -11.77 -3.09 -3.99
N GLU A 59 -10.54 -3.06 -4.48
CA GLU A 59 -9.50 -4.04 -4.11
C GLU A 59 -9.27 -4.05 -2.60
N ALA A 60 -9.07 -2.89 -2.00
CA ALA A 60 -8.84 -2.77 -0.56
C ALA A 60 -10.02 -3.33 0.25
N ARG A 61 -11.26 -3.03 -0.15
CA ARG A 61 -12.47 -3.55 0.52
C ARG A 61 -12.64 -5.05 0.37
N ILE A 62 -12.26 -5.62 -0.77
CA ILE A 62 -12.32 -7.08 -0.98
C ILE A 62 -11.28 -7.77 -0.10
N ILE A 63 -10.02 -7.34 -0.14
CA ILE A 63 -8.93 -7.94 0.66
C ILE A 63 -9.25 -7.87 2.15
N ALA A 64 -9.75 -6.74 2.64
CA ALA A 64 -10.12 -6.56 4.06
C ALA A 64 -11.23 -7.50 4.55
N ARG A 65 -11.95 -8.19 3.65
CA ARG A 65 -12.99 -9.17 3.99
C ARG A 65 -12.52 -10.62 3.86
N LEU A 66 -11.29 -10.85 3.40
CA LEU A 66 -10.75 -12.18 3.17
C LEU A 66 -9.89 -12.59 4.37
N GLU A 67 -10.31 -13.65 5.05
CA GLU A 67 -9.51 -14.33 6.07
C GLU A 67 -9.28 -15.77 5.63
N HIS A 68 -8.08 -16.07 5.15
CA HIS A 68 -7.72 -17.40 4.69
C HIS A 68 -6.20 -17.61 4.76
N PRO A 69 -5.69 -18.78 5.17
CA PRO A 69 -4.25 -19.02 5.36
C PRO A 69 -3.39 -18.82 4.10
N ASN A 70 -4.00 -18.94 2.91
CA ASN A 70 -3.32 -18.75 1.62
C ASN A 70 -3.57 -17.36 0.99
N ILE A 71 -4.11 -16.42 1.75
CA ILE A 71 -4.36 -15.03 1.31
C ILE A 71 -3.63 -14.10 2.27
N VAL A 72 -2.90 -13.14 1.73
CA VAL A 72 -2.21 -12.12 2.55
C VAL A 72 -3.27 -11.13 3.07
N PRO A 73 -3.43 -10.97 4.40
CA PRO A 73 -4.37 -10.04 5.00
C PRO A 73 -3.89 -8.58 4.99
#